data_AF-A0A841UW39-F1
#
_entry.id   AF-A0A841UW39-F1
#
_cell.length_a   1.000
_cell.length_b   1.000
_cell.length_c   1.000
_cell.angle_alpha   90.00
_cell.angle_beta   90.00
_cell.angle_gamma   90.00
#
_symmetry.space_group_name_H-M   'P 1'
#
loop_
_entity.id
_entity.type
_entity.pdbx_description
1 polymer ?
#
loop_
_entity_poly.entity_id
_entity_poly.type
_entity_poly.pdbx_seq_one_letter_code
_entity_poly.pdbx_strand_id
1 'polypeptide(L)'
;LIEFYFKLIICITIPEEPFKLGQVQPGFSGSPLLNLRTGKVCGVVNKTRDEYSDLGGRAIPVQTIFKYFPQLQPQKNAHNPFIPTSGGIKEIQQIFGQEQEIKDIFEVLNSGSSAAIIGERGTGKTTLLWGIYHQAREYLLSHRQPLYLNLEGLAGDKDFYYELCHQIGIAANYDKPLKGTRLTRELEQHKILLLLDVVDNMNQKYFSYQLRSQLRELANRPDPPLRLVVAANRSLDVLFPDNKGGDSPFEGICQQFRIKLWDEAKIKEFISHRLSQTRVTFTEEEISSLVRQSQGKPREVMQNCFKLYQTKVNNSAS
;
A
#
# COMPACT_ATOMS: atom_id res chain seq x y z
N LEU A 1 23.91 -29.09 -19.84
CA LEU A 1 25.05 -28.15 -19.89
C LEU A 1 24.64 -26.83 -19.26
N ILE A 2 24.71 -26.76 -17.92
CA ILE A 2 25.21 -25.61 -17.15
C ILE A 2 25.89 -26.28 -15.93
N GLU A 3 27.21 -26.44 -16.01
CA GLU A 3 28.05 -26.87 -14.89
C GLU A 3 28.10 -25.74 -13.87
N PHE A 4 27.78 -26.02 -12.61
CA PHE A 4 28.25 -25.19 -11.50
C PHE A 4 29.34 -25.95 -10.75
N TYR A 5 30.59 -25.63 -11.10
CA TYR A 5 31.75 -25.97 -10.30
C TYR A 5 31.73 -25.14 -9.01
N PHE A 6 31.47 -25.78 -7.87
CA PHE A 6 31.92 -25.29 -6.57
C PHE A 6 32.85 -26.33 -5.95
N LYS A 7 34.09 -26.32 -6.42
CA LYS A 7 35.21 -26.99 -5.76
C LYS A 7 36.11 -25.90 -5.19
N LEU A 8 35.78 -25.44 -4.00
CA LEU A 8 36.73 -24.76 -3.11
C LEU A 8 36.39 -25.12 -1.65
N ILE A 9 36.59 -26.40 -1.31
CA ILE A 9 36.79 -26.78 0.09
C ILE A 9 38.21 -26.37 0.44
N ILE A 10 38.38 -25.13 0.88
CA ILE A 10 39.48 -24.81 1.79
C ILE A 10 39.17 -25.59 3.06
N CYS A 11 40.13 -26.38 3.57
CA CYS A 11 40.04 -27.15 4.82
C CYS A 11 39.78 -26.25 6.03
N ILE A 12 38.55 -25.76 6.17
CA ILE A 12 38.03 -25.11 7.36
C ILE A 12 36.83 -25.94 7.79
N THR A 13 36.92 -26.55 8.96
CA THR A 13 35.80 -27.29 9.55
C THR A 13 34.71 -26.29 9.94
N ILE A 14 33.66 -26.20 9.14
CA ILE A 14 32.50 -25.35 9.40
C ILE A 14 31.52 -26.13 10.29
N PRO A 15 31.01 -25.55 11.41
CA PRO A 15 30.05 -26.24 12.26
C PRO A 15 28.70 -26.47 11.52
N GLU A 16 28.22 -27.71 11.57
CA GLU A 16 26.98 -28.18 10.95
C GLU A 16 25.90 -28.42 12.01
N GLU A 17 24.63 -28.12 11.67
CA GLU A 17 23.49 -28.44 12.54
C GLU A 17 22.62 -29.56 11.94
N PRO A 18 22.16 -30.52 12.77
CA PRO A 18 21.24 -31.57 12.33
C PRO A 18 19.79 -31.05 12.31
N PHE A 19 19.05 -31.33 11.24
CA PHE A 19 17.60 -31.14 11.22
C PHE A 19 16.88 -32.49 11.15
N LYS A 20 15.80 -32.63 11.92
CA LYS A 20 15.25 -33.95 12.32
C LYS A 20 13.94 -34.38 11.65
N LEU A 21 13.44 -33.69 10.62
CA LEU A 21 12.15 -34.03 10.01
C LEU A 21 12.19 -33.91 8.48
N GLY A 22 11.84 -35.00 7.80
CA GLY A 22 11.72 -35.10 6.34
C GLY A 22 12.81 -35.97 5.68
N GLN A 23 12.41 -36.78 4.69
CA GLN A 23 13.35 -37.46 3.79
C GLN A 23 14.05 -36.42 2.92
N VAL A 24 15.37 -36.31 3.06
CA VAL A 24 16.18 -35.54 2.12
C VAL A 24 16.72 -36.53 1.10
N GLN A 25 16.19 -36.49 -0.12
CA GLN A 25 16.64 -37.40 -1.16
C GLN A 25 18.15 -37.24 -1.41
N PRO A 26 18.86 -38.31 -1.78
CA PRO A 26 20.22 -38.21 -2.28
C PRO A 26 20.32 -37.19 -3.43
N GLY A 27 21.39 -36.39 -3.44
CA GLY A 27 21.63 -35.38 -4.49
C GLY A 27 21.26 -33.94 -4.12
N PHE A 28 20.78 -33.67 -2.90
CA PHE A 28 20.43 -32.31 -2.44
C PHE A 28 21.59 -31.53 -1.79
N SER A 29 22.81 -32.06 -1.75
CA SER A 29 23.98 -31.29 -1.30
C SER A 29 24.17 -30.03 -2.13
N GLY A 30 24.36 -28.89 -1.46
CA GLY A 30 24.42 -27.55 -2.08
C GLY A 30 23.06 -26.86 -2.23
N SER A 31 21.94 -27.55 -1.95
CA SER A 31 20.60 -26.95 -2.05
C SER A 31 20.29 -26.01 -0.88
N PRO A 32 19.49 -24.94 -1.11
CA PRO A 32 19.10 -24.01 -0.05
C PRO A 32 18.06 -24.64 0.89
N LEU A 33 18.26 -24.45 2.19
CA LEU A 33 17.26 -24.78 3.21
C LEU A 33 16.34 -23.56 3.41
N LEU A 34 15.07 -23.68 3.05
CA LEU A 34 14.09 -22.60 3.12
C LEU A 34 13.30 -22.63 4.43
N ASN A 35 13.26 -21.51 5.15
CA ASN A 35 12.37 -21.34 6.29
C ASN A 35 10.99 -20.87 5.81
N LEU A 36 10.04 -21.80 5.74
CA LEU A 36 8.69 -21.56 5.22
C LEU A 36 7.90 -20.49 6.01
N ARG A 37 8.19 -20.28 7.30
CA ARG A 37 7.56 -19.21 8.10
C ARG A 37 8.02 -17.83 7.66
N THR A 38 9.24 -17.70 7.17
CA THR A 38 9.86 -16.41 6.82
C THR A 38 10.05 -16.20 5.32
N GLY A 39 9.89 -17.26 4.51
CA GLY A 39 10.18 -17.25 3.08
C GLY A 39 11.66 -17.06 2.72
N LYS A 40 12.59 -17.23 3.68
CA LYS A 40 14.02 -16.95 3.52
C LYS A 40 14.88 -18.21 3.62
N VAL A 41 16.00 -18.22 2.93
CA VAL A 41 17.01 -19.29 3.06
C VAL A 41 17.71 -19.15 4.41
N CYS A 42 17.72 -20.22 5.21
CA CYS A 42 18.32 -20.25 6.55
C CYS A 42 19.60 -21.11 6.62
N GLY A 43 19.91 -21.90 5.60
CA GLY A 43 21.12 -22.70 5.51
C GLY A 43 21.32 -23.30 4.14
N VAL A 44 22.42 -24.02 3.97
CA VAL A 44 22.72 -24.80 2.76
C VAL A 44 22.97 -26.25 3.18
N VAL A 45 22.30 -27.20 2.51
CA VAL A 45 22.46 -28.62 2.80
C VAL A 45 23.89 -29.05 2.45
N ASN A 46 24.63 -29.61 3.41
CA ASN A 46 25.98 -30.10 3.18
C ASN A 46 26.00 -31.61 2.93
N LYS A 47 25.26 -32.36 3.75
CA LYS A 47 25.20 -33.83 3.65
C LYS A 47 23.77 -34.33 3.80
N THR A 48 23.38 -35.20 2.89
CA THR A 48 22.25 -36.13 3.04
C THR A 48 22.81 -37.42 3.64
N ARG A 49 22.20 -37.96 4.69
CA ARG A 49 22.65 -39.24 5.27
C ARG A 49 21.70 -40.35 4.80
N ASP A 50 22.29 -41.31 4.10
CA ASP A 50 21.89 -42.70 3.80
C ASP A 50 20.40 -43.07 3.71
N GLU A 51 20.03 -43.80 2.65
CA GLU A 51 18.66 -44.18 2.26
C GLU A 51 17.95 -45.13 3.25
N TYR A 52 18.68 -45.63 4.26
CA TYR A 52 18.22 -46.66 5.19
C TYR A 52 17.79 -46.14 6.57
N SER A 53 17.78 -44.83 6.83
CA SER A 53 17.28 -44.29 8.11
C SER A 53 16.51 -42.98 7.98
N ASP A 54 15.39 -42.85 8.69
CA ASP A 54 14.51 -41.67 8.76
C ASP A 54 15.14 -40.46 9.50
N LEU A 55 16.43 -40.20 9.31
CA LEU A 55 17.22 -39.28 10.13
C LEU A 55 17.83 -38.13 9.32
N GLY A 56 16.99 -37.45 8.53
CA GLY A 56 17.20 -36.08 8.07
C GLY A 56 18.53 -35.79 7.35
N GLY A 57 18.98 -34.54 7.45
CA GLY A 57 20.22 -34.07 6.81
C GLY A 57 21.01 -33.12 7.69
N ARG A 58 22.18 -32.71 7.21
CA ARG A 58 22.99 -31.65 7.84
C ARG A 58 23.05 -30.43 6.95
N ALA A 59 22.82 -29.27 7.54
CA ALA A 59 22.96 -28.00 6.86
C ALA A 59 24.00 -27.12 7.56
N ILE A 60 24.66 -26.27 6.78
CA ILE A 60 25.47 -25.18 7.30
C ILE A 60 24.52 -23.98 7.47
N PRO A 61 24.36 -23.43 8.68
CA PRO A 61 23.55 -22.25 8.90
C PRO A 61 24.08 -21.05 8.11
N VAL A 62 23.18 -20.23 7.58
CA VAL A 62 23.53 -18.99 6.86
C VAL A 62 24.39 -18.05 7.72
N GLN A 63 24.16 -18.02 9.05
CA GLN A 63 24.96 -17.24 9.99
C GLN A 63 26.44 -17.67 9.99
N THR A 64 26.67 -18.98 9.92
CA THR A 64 28.01 -19.55 9.83
C THR A 64 28.65 -19.21 8.49
N ILE A 65 27.92 -19.30 7.38
CA ILE A 65 28.39 -18.89 6.05
C ILE A 65 28.83 -17.42 6.08
N PHE A 66 28.01 -16.53 6.64
CA PHE A 66 28.32 -15.11 6.76
C PHE A 66 29.48 -14.77 7.70
N LYS A 67 29.78 -15.63 8.67
CA LYS A 67 30.95 -15.48 9.55
C LYS A 67 32.26 -15.72 8.80
N TYR A 68 32.29 -16.75 7.94
CA TYR A 68 33.49 -17.11 7.17
C TYR A 68 33.60 -16.39 5.82
N PHE A 69 32.47 -15.98 5.25
CA PHE A 69 32.39 -15.24 3.99
C PHE A 69 31.53 -13.98 4.15
N PRO A 70 32.01 -12.94 4.86
CA PRO A 70 31.26 -11.70 5.08
C PRO A 70 30.82 -11.01 3.78
N GLN A 71 31.57 -11.17 2.70
CA GLN A 71 31.24 -10.65 1.37
C GLN A 71 29.99 -11.27 0.73
N LEU A 72 29.56 -12.44 1.20
CA LEU A 72 28.33 -13.10 0.76
C LEU A 72 27.11 -12.66 1.57
N GLN A 73 27.30 -11.88 2.65
CA GLN A 73 26.17 -11.20 3.28
C GLN A 73 25.47 -10.41 2.20
N PRO A 74 24.13 -10.50 2.08
CA PRO A 74 23.40 -9.68 1.13
C PRO A 74 23.82 -8.24 1.41
N GLN A 75 24.52 -7.64 0.45
CA GLN A 75 24.79 -6.22 0.51
C GLN A 75 23.42 -5.59 0.67
N LYS A 76 23.19 -4.92 1.79
CA LYS A 76 22.12 -3.92 1.85
C LYS A 76 22.55 -2.88 0.82
N ASN A 77 22.23 -3.12 -0.46
CA ASN A 77 22.13 -2.06 -1.43
C ASN A 77 21.31 -1.01 -0.71
N ALA A 78 21.94 0.13 -0.41
CA ALA A 78 21.35 1.18 0.39
C ALA A 78 20.23 1.80 -0.44
N HIS A 79 19.11 1.08 -0.52
CA HIS A 79 17.94 1.54 -1.22
C HIS A 79 17.50 2.81 -0.50
N ASN A 80 17.24 3.84 -1.28
CA ASN A 80 16.83 5.12 -0.75
C ASN A 80 15.56 4.88 0.10
N PRO A 81 15.57 5.24 1.39
CA PRO A 81 14.42 5.01 2.26
C PRO A 81 13.23 5.91 1.89
N PHE A 82 13.45 6.92 1.05
CA PHE A 82 12.43 7.75 0.45
C PHE A 82 12.06 7.17 -0.91
N ILE A 83 10.77 6.97 -1.19
CA ILE A 83 10.29 6.38 -2.44
C ILE A 83 9.46 7.44 -3.18
N PRO A 84 10.01 8.10 -4.21
CA PRO A 84 9.28 9.10 -4.96
C PRO A 84 8.21 8.38 -5.78
N THR A 85 6.96 8.51 -5.36
CA THR A 85 5.80 7.96 -6.06
C THR A 85 5.05 9.08 -6.77
N SER A 86 4.60 8.79 -8.00
CA SER A 86 3.71 9.69 -8.74
C SER A 86 2.26 9.61 -8.22
N GLY A 87 1.89 8.49 -7.59
CA GLY A 87 0.62 8.23 -6.89
C GLY A 87 0.77 8.11 -5.37
N GLY A 88 -0.24 7.57 -4.68
CA GLY A 88 -0.19 7.33 -3.23
C GLY A 88 0.62 6.10 -2.82
N ILE A 89 1.08 6.09 -1.58
CA ILE A 89 1.77 4.95 -0.97
C ILE A 89 0.73 3.89 -0.63
N LYS A 90 0.88 2.70 -1.21
CA LYS A 90 -0.07 1.59 -1.03
C LYS A 90 0.29 0.68 0.13
N GLU A 91 1.58 0.47 0.40
CA GLU A 91 2.04 -0.47 1.41
C GLU A 91 1.89 0.12 2.82
N ILE A 92 1.17 -0.58 3.70
CA ILE A 92 0.87 -0.08 5.06
C ILE A 92 2.13 0.28 5.87
N GLN A 93 3.20 -0.51 5.71
CA GLN A 93 4.48 -0.29 6.39
C GLN A 93 5.21 0.99 5.95
N GLN A 94 4.78 1.57 4.83
CA GLN A 94 5.35 2.77 4.23
C GLN A 94 4.51 4.03 4.50
N ILE A 95 3.30 3.86 5.03
CA ILE A 95 2.42 4.97 5.44
C ILE A 95 2.98 5.56 6.74
N PHE A 96 2.98 6.89 6.84
CA PHE A 96 3.53 7.61 7.99
C PHE A 96 2.56 8.68 8.49
N GLY A 97 2.31 8.69 9.80
CA GLY A 97 1.73 9.83 10.51
C GLY A 97 0.29 10.13 10.14
N GLN A 98 -0.52 9.12 9.83
CA GLN A 98 -1.93 9.28 9.44
C GLN A 98 -2.89 8.60 10.42
N GLU A 99 -2.39 8.22 11.60
CA GLU A 99 -3.12 7.40 12.56
C GLU A 99 -4.33 8.13 13.13
N GLN A 100 -4.22 9.44 13.39
CA GLN A 100 -5.34 10.22 13.91
C GLN A 100 -6.40 10.45 12.82
N GLU A 101 -5.98 10.82 11.62
CA GLU A 101 -6.90 11.03 10.49
C GLU A 101 -7.67 9.75 10.14
N ILE A 102 -7.02 8.59 10.19
CA ILE A 102 -7.67 7.29 9.98
C ILE A 102 -8.70 7.01 11.09
N LYS A 103 -8.35 7.25 12.36
CA LYS A 103 -9.27 7.07 13.49
C LYS A 103 -10.51 7.95 13.36
N ASP A 104 -10.33 9.24 13.13
CA ASP A 104 -11.43 10.21 12.98
C ASP A 104 -12.38 9.81 11.84
N ILE A 105 -11.84 9.29 10.73
CA ILE A 105 -12.65 8.80 9.62
C ILE A 105 -13.41 7.54 10.01
N PHE A 106 -12.80 6.58 10.71
CA PHE A 106 -13.50 5.39 11.18
C PHE A 106 -14.60 5.70 12.19
N GLU A 107 -14.44 6.71 13.04
CA GLU A 107 -15.51 7.17 13.95
C GLU A 107 -16.76 7.60 13.15
N VAL A 108 -16.57 8.36 12.07
CA VAL A 108 -17.67 8.76 11.18
C VAL A 108 -18.26 7.58 10.41
N LEU A 109 -17.42 6.65 9.93
CA LEU A 109 -17.91 5.44 9.27
C LEU A 109 -18.73 4.57 10.24
N ASN A 110 -18.30 4.46 11.49
CA ASN A 110 -18.99 3.67 12.50
C ASN A 110 -20.29 4.32 13.00
N SER A 111 -20.43 5.65 12.87
CA SER A 111 -21.67 6.36 13.22
C SER A 111 -22.78 6.26 12.17
N GLY A 112 -22.49 5.67 11.00
CA GLY A 112 -23.48 5.54 9.92
C GLY A 112 -23.26 6.48 8.73
N SER A 113 -22.33 7.43 8.83
CA SER A 113 -22.03 8.42 7.78
C SER A 113 -20.89 7.98 6.86
N SER A 114 -20.80 8.59 5.68
CA SER A 114 -19.65 8.47 4.77
C SER A 114 -18.64 9.59 5.01
N ALA A 115 -17.43 9.47 4.47
CA ALA A 115 -16.38 10.47 4.64
C ALA A 115 -15.85 11.00 3.31
N ALA A 116 -15.41 12.26 3.31
CA ALA A 116 -14.75 12.90 2.18
C ALA A 116 -13.44 13.54 2.62
N ILE A 117 -12.34 13.11 2.03
CA ILE A 117 -10.99 13.60 2.26
C ILE A 117 -10.72 14.73 1.26
N ILE A 118 -10.58 15.95 1.77
CA ILE A 118 -10.41 17.17 0.99
C ILE A 118 -8.98 17.70 1.15
N GLY A 119 -8.32 18.03 0.05
CA GLY A 119 -7.01 18.67 0.10
C GLY A 119 -6.36 18.75 -1.27
N GLU A 120 -5.40 19.64 -1.46
CA GLU A 120 -4.74 19.83 -2.76
C GLU A 120 -3.99 18.58 -3.25
N ARG A 121 -3.54 18.61 -4.51
CA ARG A 121 -2.67 17.56 -5.06
C ARG A 121 -1.40 17.44 -4.22
N GLY A 122 -0.99 16.21 -3.93
CA GLY A 122 0.25 15.92 -3.21
C GLY A 122 0.16 16.01 -1.68
N THR A 123 -1.03 16.27 -1.12
CA THR A 123 -1.26 16.33 0.34
C THR A 123 -1.34 14.96 1.04
N GLY A 124 -1.41 13.86 0.28
CA GLY A 124 -1.44 12.50 0.84
C GLY A 124 -2.80 11.80 0.82
N LYS A 125 -3.84 12.39 0.22
CA LYS A 125 -5.20 11.80 0.15
C LYS A 125 -5.23 10.33 -0.27
N THR A 126 -4.60 9.97 -1.39
CA THR A 126 -4.53 8.59 -1.88
C THR A 126 -3.85 7.66 -0.87
N THR A 127 -2.82 8.15 -0.17
CA THR A 127 -2.14 7.36 0.88
C THR A 127 -3.08 7.14 2.07
N LEU A 128 -3.89 8.14 2.43
CA LEU A 128 -4.90 8.02 3.49
C LEU A 128 -5.99 7.01 3.12
N LEU A 129 -6.44 7.00 1.86
CA LEU A 129 -7.34 5.97 1.36
C LEU A 129 -6.73 4.56 1.52
N TRP A 130 -5.46 4.36 1.19
CA TRP A 130 -4.79 3.06 1.41
C TRP A 130 -4.68 2.70 2.90
N GLY A 131 -4.41 3.67 3.77
CA GLY A 131 -4.44 3.46 5.21
C GLY A 131 -5.78 2.95 5.70
N ILE A 132 -6.87 3.57 5.26
CA ILE A 132 -8.25 3.15 5.56
C ILE A 132 -8.53 1.77 4.95
N TYR A 133 -8.15 1.53 3.70
CA TYR A 133 -8.35 0.26 3.01
C TYR A 133 -7.79 -0.92 3.82
N HIS A 134 -6.53 -0.81 4.28
CA HIS A 134 -5.86 -1.88 5.03
C HIS A 134 -6.44 -2.09 6.42
N GLN A 135 -6.92 -1.02 7.05
CA GLN A 135 -7.42 -1.05 8.43
C GLN A 135 -8.93 -1.29 8.53
N ALA A 136 -9.67 -1.25 7.41
CA ALA A 136 -11.13 -1.37 7.38
C ALA A 136 -11.65 -2.63 8.08
N ARG A 137 -10.96 -3.76 7.93
CA ARG A 137 -11.36 -5.03 8.55
C ARG A 137 -11.29 -4.99 10.08
N GLU A 138 -10.36 -4.21 10.64
CA GLU A 138 -10.11 -4.14 12.08
C GLU A 138 -10.94 -3.04 12.74
N TYR A 139 -11.10 -1.89 12.09
CA TYR A 139 -11.70 -0.70 12.70
C TYR A 139 -13.19 -0.48 12.40
N LEU A 140 -13.76 -1.16 11.39
CA LEU A 140 -15.19 -1.09 11.14
C LEU A 140 -15.97 -2.00 12.11
N LEU A 141 -16.95 -1.42 12.80
CA LEU A 141 -17.87 -2.17 13.67
C LEU A 141 -18.81 -3.08 12.87
N SER A 142 -19.28 -2.60 11.71
CA SER A 142 -20.03 -3.40 10.76
C SER A 142 -19.11 -3.84 9.63
N HIS A 143 -18.95 -5.14 9.44
CA HIS A 143 -18.10 -5.67 8.38
C HIS A 143 -18.54 -5.13 7.01
N ARG A 144 -17.57 -4.57 6.29
CA ARG A 144 -17.72 -4.14 4.90
C ARG A 144 -16.46 -4.50 4.13
N GLN A 145 -16.61 -5.04 2.93
CA GLN A 145 -15.48 -5.33 2.05
C GLN A 145 -14.90 -4.01 1.54
N PRO A 146 -13.62 -3.66 1.83
CA PRO A 146 -13.01 -2.48 1.27
C PRO A 146 -12.74 -2.68 -0.22
N LEU A 147 -13.09 -1.68 -1.03
CA LEU A 147 -12.88 -1.67 -2.47
C LEU A 147 -12.36 -0.30 -2.90
N TYR A 148 -11.29 -0.26 -3.68
CA TYR A 148 -10.64 0.97 -4.12
C TYR A 148 -10.83 1.18 -5.63
N LEU A 149 -11.36 2.34 -6.03
CA LEU A 149 -11.43 2.78 -7.41
C LEU A 149 -10.76 4.14 -7.60
N ASN A 150 -9.89 4.24 -8.60
CA ASN A 150 -9.32 5.51 -9.04
C ASN A 150 -10.07 5.99 -10.29
N LEU A 151 -10.75 7.13 -10.19
CA LEU A 151 -11.52 7.69 -11.30
C LEU A 151 -10.67 8.39 -12.37
N GLU A 152 -9.37 8.55 -12.16
CA GLU A 152 -8.44 9.05 -13.20
C GLU A 152 -8.28 8.07 -14.37
N GLY A 153 -8.45 6.77 -14.14
CA GLY A 153 -8.29 5.73 -15.16
C GLY A 153 -9.57 5.30 -15.89
N LEU A 154 -10.73 5.87 -15.56
CA LEU A 154 -12.03 5.41 -16.08
C LEU A 154 -12.56 6.37 -17.15
N ALA A 155 -13.00 5.83 -18.28
CA ALA A 155 -13.55 6.60 -19.41
C ALA A 155 -15.04 6.96 -19.26
N GLY A 156 -15.69 6.62 -18.14
CA GLY A 156 -17.05 7.01 -17.81
C GLY A 156 -17.89 5.91 -17.16
N ASP A 157 -19.21 6.04 -17.27
CA ASP A 157 -20.17 5.15 -16.60
C ASP A 157 -19.92 3.66 -16.83
N LYS A 158 -19.67 3.25 -18.07
CA LYS A 158 -19.48 1.84 -18.41
C LYS A 158 -18.28 1.26 -17.66
N ASP A 159 -17.15 1.96 -17.71
CA ASP A 159 -15.92 1.58 -17.01
C ASP A 159 -16.15 1.53 -15.50
N PHE A 160 -16.86 2.52 -14.95
CA PHE A 160 -17.20 2.53 -13.52
C PHE A 160 -18.00 1.29 -13.11
N TYR A 161 -19.11 1.02 -13.78
CA TYR A 161 -19.96 -0.12 -13.43
C TYR A 161 -19.25 -1.46 -13.62
N TYR A 162 -18.49 -1.58 -14.73
CA TYR A 162 -17.73 -2.78 -15.01
C TYR A 162 -16.66 -3.02 -13.95
N GLU A 163 -15.84 -2.01 -13.64
CA GLU A 163 -14.75 -2.15 -12.66
C GLU A 163 -15.29 -2.41 -11.25
N LEU A 164 -16.36 -1.72 -10.85
CA LEU A 164 -17.03 -1.97 -9.57
C LEU A 164 -17.50 -3.43 -9.46
N CYS A 165 -18.21 -3.94 -10.47
CA CYS A 165 -18.70 -5.31 -10.44
C CYS A 165 -17.55 -6.33 -10.48
N HIS A 166 -16.57 -6.10 -11.35
CA HIS A 166 -15.41 -6.97 -11.54
C HIS A 166 -14.60 -7.13 -10.24
N GLN A 167 -14.33 -6.04 -9.51
CA GLN A 167 -13.60 -6.10 -8.24
C GLN A 167 -14.39 -6.79 -7.11
N ILE A 168 -15.73 -6.74 -7.14
CA ILE A 168 -16.58 -7.43 -6.16
C ILE A 168 -16.71 -8.94 -6.52
N GLY A 169 -16.50 -9.30 -7.79
CA GLY A 169 -16.76 -10.64 -8.31
C GLY A 169 -18.18 -10.84 -8.82
N ILE A 170 -18.91 -9.74 -9.11
CA ILE A 170 -20.24 -9.78 -9.73
C ILE A 170 -20.05 -9.96 -11.25
N ALA A 171 -20.73 -10.96 -11.81
CA ALA A 171 -20.69 -11.21 -13.25
C ALA A 171 -21.29 -10.01 -14.02
N ALA A 172 -20.43 -9.28 -14.72
CA ALA A 172 -20.81 -8.09 -15.49
C ALA A 172 -20.28 -8.16 -16.92
N ASN A 173 -21.07 -7.61 -17.84
CA ASN A 173 -20.69 -7.45 -19.24
C ASN A 173 -20.34 -5.97 -19.47
N TYR A 174 -19.19 -5.69 -20.08
CA TYR A 174 -18.74 -4.32 -20.32
C TYR A 174 -19.66 -3.55 -21.27
N ASP A 175 -20.12 -4.17 -22.36
CA ASP A 175 -21.01 -3.53 -23.35
C ASP A 175 -22.42 -3.27 -22.80
N LYS A 176 -22.87 -4.13 -21.87
CA LYS A 176 -24.15 -4.05 -21.18
C LYS A 176 -23.94 -4.08 -19.65
N PRO A 177 -23.43 -2.97 -19.07
CA PRO A 177 -23.07 -2.93 -17.67
C PRO A 177 -24.30 -3.12 -16.77
N LEU A 178 -24.07 -3.78 -15.63
CA LEU A 178 -25.08 -3.93 -14.59
C LEU A 178 -25.27 -2.58 -13.89
N LYS A 179 -26.49 -2.05 -13.93
CA LYS A 179 -26.85 -0.73 -13.35
C LYS A 179 -28.29 -0.72 -12.84
N GLY A 180 -28.70 0.38 -12.22
CA GLY A 180 -30.04 0.57 -11.67
C GLY A 180 -30.42 -0.46 -10.61
N THR A 181 -31.68 -0.88 -10.59
CA THR A 181 -32.24 -1.80 -9.57
C THR A 181 -31.56 -3.16 -9.54
N ARG A 182 -31.05 -3.65 -10.67
CA ARG A 182 -30.33 -4.94 -10.72
C ARG A 182 -29.01 -4.87 -9.97
N LEU A 183 -28.20 -3.83 -10.24
CA LEU A 183 -26.95 -3.59 -9.50
C LEU A 183 -27.23 -3.42 -8.01
N THR A 184 -28.28 -2.69 -7.68
CA THR A 184 -28.69 -2.43 -6.29
C THR A 184 -28.91 -3.73 -5.51
N ARG A 185 -29.67 -4.67 -6.09
CA ARG A 185 -29.94 -5.98 -5.46
C ARG A 185 -28.69 -6.83 -5.27
N GLU A 186 -27.75 -6.78 -6.22
CA GLU A 186 -26.48 -7.50 -6.07
C GLU A 186 -25.66 -6.87 -4.95
N LEU A 187 -25.48 -5.55 -4.94
CA LEU A 187 -24.67 -4.86 -3.93
C LEU A 187 -25.21 -4.98 -2.50
N GLU A 188 -26.52 -5.15 -2.33
CA GLU A 188 -27.16 -5.44 -1.04
C GLU A 188 -26.60 -6.71 -0.37
N GLN A 189 -26.07 -7.65 -1.14
CA GLN A 189 -25.49 -8.90 -0.64
C GLN A 189 -24.02 -8.76 -0.20
N HIS A 190 -23.32 -7.71 -0.62
CA HIS A 190 -21.86 -7.62 -0.46
C HIS A 190 -21.36 -6.61 0.59
N LYS A 191 -22.17 -5.61 0.97
CA LYS A 191 -21.82 -4.53 1.94
C LYS A 191 -20.39 -3.99 1.72
N ILE A 192 -20.25 -3.00 0.86
CA ILE A 192 -18.95 -2.49 0.44
C ILE A 192 -18.59 -1.21 1.19
N LEU A 193 -17.32 -1.06 1.55
CA LEU A 193 -16.69 0.23 1.84
C LEU A 193 -15.98 0.65 0.54
N LEU A 194 -16.58 1.61 -0.17
CA LEU A 194 -16.10 2.06 -1.48
C LEU A 194 -15.23 3.29 -1.31
N LEU A 195 -13.93 3.13 -1.57
CA LEU A 195 -12.92 4.17 -1.57
C LEU A 195 -12.77 4.72 -2.99
N LEU A 196 -13.22 5.96 -3.23
CA LEU A 196 -13.14 6.62 -4.53
C LEU A 196 -12.05 7.68 -4.52
N ASP A 197 -11.02 7.49 -5.35
CA ASP A 197 -9.97 8.50 -5.53
C ASP A 197 -10.26 9.39 -6.76
N VAL A 198 -9.82 10.65 -6.67
CA VAL A 198 -9.95 11.67 -7.73
C VAL A 198 -11.42 11.91 -8.13
N VAL A 199 -12.30 12.12 -7.15
CA VAL A 199 -13.75 12.31 -7.44
C VAL A 199 -14.08 13.57 -8.23
N ASP A 200 -13.15 14.53 -8.32
CA ASP A 200 -13.21 15.66 -9.25
C ASP A 200 -13.54 15.21 -10.69
N ASN A 201 -13.13 14.01 -11.10
CA ASN A 201 -13.39 13.48 -12.42
C ASN A 201 -14.87 13.20 -12.70
N MET A 202 -15.70 12.98 -11.68
CA MET A 202 -17.15 12.77 -11.89
C MET A 202 -17.87 14.00 -12.46
N ASN A 203 -17.22 15.17 -12.50
CA ASN A 203 -17.75 16.36 -13.17
C ASN A 203 -17.51 16.38 -14.68
N GLN A 204 -16.73 15.45 -15.21
CA GLN A 204 -16.46 15.39 -16.64
C GLN A 204 -17.67 14.82 -17.39
N LYS A 205 -17.86 15.25 -18.64
CA LYS A 205 -19.05 14.96 -19.47
C LYS A 205 -19.39 13.48 -19.68
N TYR A 206 -18.43 12.59 -19.45
CA TYR A 206 -18.57 11.14 -19.65
C TYR A 206 -19.05 10.40 -18.40
N PHE A 207 -19.13 11.08 -17.25
CA PHE A 207 -19.85 10.58 -16.09
C PHE A 207 -21.25 11.20 -16.05
N SER A 208 -22.25 10.34 -16.10
CA SER A 208 -23.63 10.78 -16.23
C SER A 208 -24.20 11.25 -14.90
N TYR A 209 -25.32 11.96 -15.01
CA TYR A 209 -26.17 12.22 -13.85
C TYR A 209 -26.72 10.92 -13.23
N GLN A 210 -27.08 9.94 -14.07
CA GLN A 210 -27.66 8.68 -13.63
C GLN A 210 -26.69 7.89 -12.75
N LEU A 211 -25.40 7.87 -13.08
CA LEU A 211 -24.38 7.27 -12.23
C LEU A 211 -24.29 7.97 -10.87
N ARG A 212 -24.22 9.31 -10.85
CA ARG A 212 -24.14 10.10 -9.62
C ARG A 212 -25.36 9.89 -8.73
N SER A 213 -26.55 9.90 -9.32
CA SER A 213 -27.81 9.64 -8.64
C SER A 213 -27.86 8.22 -8.06
N GLN A 214 -27.45 7.20 -8.84
CA GLN A 214 -27.39 5.83 -8.35
C GLN A 214 -26.39 5.66 -7.20
N LEU A 215 -25.21 6.30 -7.27
CA LEU A 215 -24.23 6.27 -6.19
C LEU A 215 -24.80 6.88 -4.90
N ARG A 216 -25.50 8.02 -5.01
CA ARG A 216 -26.22 8.66 -3.91
C ARG A 216 -27.24 7.70 -3.29
N GLU A 217 -28.07 7.08 -4.12
CA GLU A 217 -29.12 6.14 -3.68
C GLU A 217 -28.56 4.93 -2.94
N LEU A 218 -27.43 4.39 -3.41
CA LEU A 218 -26.78 3.22 -2.81
C LEU A 218 -26.07 3.54 -1.48
N ALA A 219 -25.73 4.81 -1.25
CA ALA A 219 -25.06 5.26 -0.03
C ALA A 219 -26.01 5.90 1.01
N ASN A 220 -27.15 6.45 0.57
CA ASN A 220 -28.10 7.18 1.41
C ASN A 220 -29.27 6.30 1.88
N ARG A 221 -28.98 5.24 2.63
CA ARG A 221 -29.98 4.33 3.23
C ARG A 221 -29.62 4.06 4.69
N PRO A 222 -30.56 3.61 5.54
CA PRO A 222 -30.26 3.29 6.95
C PRO A 222 -29.16 2.24 7.12
N ASP A 223 -29.14 1.22 6.27
CA ASP A 223 -28.06 0.23 6.19
C ASP A 223 -27.61 0.09 4.72
N PRO A 224 -26.78 1.03 4.23
CA PRO A 224 -26.54 1.16 2.82
C PRO A 224 -25.61 0.06 2.31
N PRO A 225 -25.84 -0.49 1.10
CA PRO A 225 -24.92 -1.43 0.47
C PRO A 225 -23.55 -0.80 0.22
N LEU A 226 -23.48 0.51 -0.02
CA LEU A 226 -22.23 1.24 -0.16
C LEU A 226 -22.02 2.18 1.02
N ARG A 227 -20.83 2.13 1.62
CA ARG A 227 -20.34 3.22 2.46
C ARG A 227 -19.17 3.89 1.78
N LEU A 228 -19.16 5.21 1.68
CA LEU A 228 -18.19 5.92 0.85
C LEU A 228 -17.05 6.50 1.68
N VAL A 229 -15.84 6.44 1.13
CA VAL A 229 -14.73 7.32 1.47
C VAL A 229 -14.21 7.92 0.18
N VAL A 230 -14.39 9.22 -0.03
CA VAL A 230 -14.04 9.87 -1.29
C VAL A 230 -12.86 10.81 -1.12
N ALA A 231 -11.97 10.92 -2.10
CA ALA A 231 -10.87 11.88 -2.10
C ALA A 231 -11.07 12.93 -3.20
N ALA A 232 -11.07 14.20 -2.81
CA ALA A 232 -11.31 15.34 -3.69
C ALA A 232 -10.24 16.43 -3.50
N ASN A 233 -9.97 17.21 -4.56
CA ASN A 233 -9.02 18.32 -4.46
C ASN A 233 -9.62 19.58 -3.83
N ARG A 234 -10.95 19.71 -3.84
CA ARG A 234 -11.69 20.86 -3.31
C ARG A 234 -12.95 20.38 -2.59
N SER A 235 -13.60 21.29 -1.86
CA SER A 235 -14.88 21.03 -1.18
C SER A 235 -15.88 20.39 -2.13
N LEU A 236 -16.63 19.40 -1.66
CA LEU A 236 -17.65 18.74 -2.48
C LEU A 236 -18.75 19.72 -2.93
N ASP A 237 -19.06 20.73 -2.11
CA ASP A 237 -20.03 21.79 -2.42
C ASP A 237 -19.59 22.69 -3.58
N VAL A 238 -18.28 22.78 -3.81
CA VAL A 238 -17.68 23.52 -4.94
C VAL A 238 -17.64 22.63 -6.18
N LEU A 239 -17.36 21.34 -6.01
CA LEU A 239 -17.30 20.40 -7.12
C LEU A 239 -18.69 20.05 -7.65
N PHE A 240 -19.67 19.87 -6.78
CA PHE A 240 -21.02 19.44 -7.11
C PHE A 240 -22.03 20.44 -6.53
N PRO A 241 -22.15 21.66 -7.11
CA PRO A 241 -23.08 22.67 -6.61
C PRO A 241 -24.54 22.29 -6.92
N ASP A 242 -25.45 22.50 -5.98
CA ASP A 242 -26.87 22.08 -6.09
C ASP A 242 -27.71 22.86 -7.11
N ASN A 243 -27.14 23.85 -7.78
CA ASN A 243 -27.89 24.75 -8.64
C ASN A 243 -27.49 24.53 -10.10
N LYS A 244 -28.44 24.00 -10.90
CA LYS A 244 -28.44 23.79 -12.37
C LYS A 244 -28.23 22.35 -12.86
N GLY A 245 -29.03 21.41 -12.36
CA GLY A 245 -29.30 20.15 -13.07
C GLY A 245 -28.30 19.02 -12.88
N GLY A 246 -27.58 18.98 -11.76
CA GLY A 246 -26.74 17.85 -11.39
C GLY A 246 -26.77 17.61 -9.89
N ASP A 247 -27.64 16.74 -9.42
CA ASP A 247 -27.65 16.29 -8.02
C ASP A 247 -26.25 15.82 -7.61
N SER A 248 -25.75 16.38 -6.52
CA SER A 248 -24.48 15.95 -5.93
C SER A 248 -24.58 14.48 -5.49
N PRO A 249 -23.63 13.62 -5.88
CA PRO A 249 -23.62 12.22 -5.43
C PRO A 249 -23.31 12.07 -3.94
N PHE A 250 -22.87 13.13 -3.27
CA PHE A 250 -22.29 13.09 -1.93
C PHE A 250 -22.97 14.01 -0.90
N GLU A 251 -23.86 14.90 -1.36
CA GLU A 251 -24.53 15.87 -0.52
C GLU A 251 -25.44 15.18 0.52
N GLY A 252 -25.28 15.59 1.78
CA GLY A 252 -25.96 14.98 2.92
C GLY A 252 -25.47 13.58 3.29
N ILE A 253 -24.44 13.06 2.63
CA ILE A 253 -23.91 11.69 2.85
C ILE A 253 -22.50 11.72 3.44
N CYS A 254 -21.62 12.56 2.86
CA CYS A 254 -20.21 12.59 3.22
C CYS A 254 -19.88 13.75 4.17
N GLN A 255 -19.33 13.44 5.34
CA GLN A 255 -18.67 14.41 6.19
C GLN A 255 -17.29 14.76 5.63
N GLN A 256 -17.02 16.05 5.47
CA GLN A 256 -15.78 16.53 4.83
C GLN A 256 -14.65 16.74 5.86
N PHE A 257 -13.51 16.10 5.62
CA PHE A 257 -12.28 16.18 6.39
C PHE A 257 -11.20 16.87 5.55
N ARG A 258 -10.69 18.01 6.02
CA ARG A 258 -9.57 18.68 5.35
C ARG A 258 -8.25 18.10 5.83
N ILE A 259 -7.47 17.52 4.92
CA ILE A 259 -6.09 17.11 5.23
C ILE A 259 -5.25 18.35 5.52
N LYS A 260 -4.55 18.29 6.65
CA LYS A 260 -3.57 19.30 7.03
C LYS A 260 -2.24 19.02 6.32
N LEU A 261 -1.56 20.10 5.92
CA LEU A 261 -0.16 20.02 5.51
C LEU A 261 0.69 19.60 6.71
N TRP A 262 1.84 18.98 6.43
CA TRP A 262 2.79 18.67 7.49
C TRP A 262 3.46 19.95 7.99
N ASP A 263 3.52 20.08 9.31
CA ASP A 263 4.34 21.09 9.95
C ASP A 263 5.81 20.66 9.97
N GLU A 264 6.67 21.57 10.42
CA GLU A 264 8.11 21.32 10.51
C GLU A 264 8.43 20.11 11.41
N ALA A 265 7.71 19.95 12.52
CA ALA A 265 7.93 18.86 13.47
C ALA A 265 7.66 17.50 12.82
N LYS A 266 6.53 17.36 12.11
CA LYS A 266 6.15 16.13 11.40
C LYS A 266 7.10 15.80 10.25
N ILE A 267 7.62 16.82 9.54
CA ILE A 267 8.64 16.62 8.50
C ILE A 267 9.95 16.11 9.13
N LYS A 268 10.40 16.73 10.24
CA LYS A 268 11.61 16.30 10.96
C LYS A 268 11.50 14.87 11.46
N GLU A 269 10.36 14.53 12.06
CA GLU A 269 10.06 13.18 12.52
C GLU A 269 10.07 12.17 11.36
N PHE A 270 9.42 12.50 10.24
CA PHE A 270 9.42 11.67 9.04
C PHE A 270 10.83 11.38 8.52
N ILE A 271 11.65 12.43 8.37
CA ILE A 271 13.04 12.31 7.90
C ILE A 271 13.86 11.44 8.84
N SER A 272 13.79 11.73 10.15
CA SER A 272 14.51 10.98 11.19
C SER A 272 14.12 9.50 11.16
N HIS A 273 12.82 9.21 11.14
CA HIS A 273 12.29 7.86 11.08
C HIS A 273 12.84 7.09 9.86
N ARG A 274 12.82 7.71 8.68
CA ARG A 274 13.31 7.10 7.43
C ARG A 274 14.82 6.90 7.39
N LEU A 275 15.59 7.84 7.95
CA LEU A 275 17.05 7.76 7.97
C LEU A 275 17.58 6.84 9.09
N SER A 276 16.78 6.53 10.11
CA SER A 276 17.20 5.75 11.30
C SER A 276 17.88 4.41 10.99
N GLN A 277 17.56 3.81 9.83
CA GLN A 277 18.12 2.53 9.37
C GLN A 277 19.26 2.68 8.35
N THR A 278 19.73 3.92 8.13
CA THR A 278 20.74 4.28 7.14
C THR A 278 21.97 4.90 7.79
N ARG A 279 23.06 5.03 7.04
CA ARG A 279 24.28 5.75 7.48
C ARG A 279 24.28 7.22 7.05
N VAL A 280 23.25 7.66 6.32
CA VAL A 280 23.15 9.02 5.80
C VAL A 280 22.45 9.90 6.83
N THR A 281 23.01 11.08 7.06
CA THR A 281 22.40 12.12 7.90
C THR A 281 22.18 13.38 7.09
N PHE A 282 21.10 14.09 7.40
CA PHE A 282 20.83 15.44 6.89
C PHE A 282 21.17 16.46 7.99
N THR A 283 21.76 17.59 7.61
CA THR A 283 22.03 18.69 8.55
C THR A 283 20.76 19.50 8.84
N GLU A 284 20.77 20.32 9.89
CA GLU A 284 19.63 21.18 10.21
C GLU A 284 19.34 22.20 9.10
N GLU A 285 20.37 22.70 8.41
CA GLU A 285 20.21 23.61 7.26
C GLU A 285 19.53 22.90 6.09
N GLU A 286 19.91 21.65 5.83
CA GLU A 286 19.31 20.83 4.78
C GLU A 286 17.83 20.53 5.09
N ILE A 287 17.53 20.16 6.33
CA ILE A 287 16.16 19.92 6.79
C ILE A 287 15.33 21.21 6.69
N SER A 288 15.87 22.34 7.14
CA SER A 288 15.21 23.65 7.04
C SER A 288 14.91 24.03 5.58
N SER A 289 15.82 23.73 4.66
CA SER A 289 15.62 23.90 3.23
C SER A 289 14.50 23.00 2.70
N LEU A 290 14.47 21.72 3.08
CA LEU A 290 13.42 20.77 2.71
C LEU A 290 12.03 21.21 3.19
N VAL A 291 11.93 21.70 4.42
CA VAL A 291 10.67 22.23 5.00
C VAL A 291 10.16 23.41 4.17
N ARG A 292 11.04 24.37 3.86
CA ARG A 292 10.68 25.55 3.06
C ARG A 292 10.25 25.19 1.64
N GLN A 293 11.01 24.32 0.96
CA GLN A 293 10.76 23.96 -0.44
C GLN A 293 9.51 23.11 -0.60
N SER A 294 9.23 22.22 0.35
CA SER A 294 8.08 21.31 0.28
C SER A 294 6.75 21.97 0.62
N GLN A 295 6.76 23.12 1.31
CA GLN A 295 5.57 23.79 1.83
C GLN A 295 4.65 22.84 2.64
N GLY A 296 5.23 21.83 3.30
CA GLY A 296 4.47 20.84 4.06
C GLY A 296 3.72 19.79 3.24
N LYS A 297 3.88 19.75 1.90
CA LYS A 297 3.24 18.75 1.05
C LYS A 297 4.04 17.43 1.11
N PRO A 298 3.46 16.31 1.59
CA PRO A 298 4.19 15.04 1.74
C PRO A 298 4.86 14.53 0.47
N ARG A 299 4.21 14.73 -0.70
CA ARG A 299 4.81 14.37 -1.99
C ARG A 299 6.11 15.13 -2.26
N GLU A 300 6.13 16.44 -2.02
CA GLU A 300 7.31 17.28 -2.24
C GLU A 300 8.40 16.96 -1.21
N VAL A 301 8.03 16.74 0.07
CA VAL A 301 8.96 16.26 1.09
C VAL A 301 9.65 14.97 0.64
N MET A 302 8.89 13.98 0.20
CA MET A 302 9.42 12.68 -0.25
C MET A 302 10.37 12.84 -1.44
N GLN A 303 9.98 13.61 -2.46
CA GLN A 303 10.79 13.82 -3.67
C GLN A 303 12.09 14.57 -3.36
N ASN A 304 12.05 15.60 -2.52
CA ASN A 304 13.22 16.37 -2.17
C ASN A 304 14.17 15.58 -1.26
N CYS A 305 13.64 14.81 -0.30
CA CYS A 305 14.44 13.90 0.52
C CYS A 305 15.11 12.81 -0.32
N PHE A 306 14.40 12.24 -1.30
CA PHE A 306 14.96 11.26 -2.22
C PHE A 306 16.18 11.82 -2.97
N LYS A 307 16.06 13.01 -3.56
CA LYS A 307 17.14 13.67 -4.30
C LYS A 307 18.34 13.95 -3.39
N LEU A 308 18.11 14.53 -2.21
CA LEU A 308 19.17 14.85 -1.26
C LEU A 308 19.92 13.59 -0.80
N TYR A 309 19.19 12.52 -0.49
CA TYR A 309 19.78 11.24 -0.10
C TYR A 309 20.68 10.69 -1.21
N GLN A 310 20.25 10.74 -2.48
CA GLN A 310 21.08 10.31 -3.61
C GLN A 310 22.37 11.13 -3.72
N THR A 311 22.29 12.45 -3.60
CA THR A 311 23.48 13.32 -3.62
C THR A 311 24.46 12.96 -2.50
N LYS A 312 23.96 12.73 -1.28
CA LYS A 312 24.80 12.35 -0.13
C LYS A 312 25.51 11.01 -0.35
N VAL A 313 24.79 10.01 -0.83
CA VAL A 313 25.36 8.68 -1.13
C VAL A 313 26.44 8.79 -2.20
N ASN A 314 26.19 9.52 -3.29
CA ASN A 314 27.16 9.68 -4.38
C ASN A 314 28.43 10.41 -3.92
N ASN A 315 28.28 11.47 -3.10
CA ASN A 315 29.42 12.21 -2.57
C ASN A 315 30.24 11.41 -1.56
N SER A 316 29.63 10.46 -0.85
CA SER A 316 30.34 9.56 0.08
C SER A 316 31.06 8.40 -0.62
N ALA A 317 30.78 8.16 -1.90
CA ALA A 317 31.39 7.12 -2.72
C ALA A 317 32.51 7.64 -3.65
N SER A 318 32.71 8.96 -3.70
CA SER A 318 33.78 9.65 -4.43
C SER A 318 34.92 10.03 -3.48
#